data_AF-A0A842W8G5-F1
#
_entry.id   AF-A0A842W8G5-F1
#
_cell.length_a   1.000
_cell.length_b   1.000
_cell.length_c   1.000
_cell.angle_alpha   90.00
_cell.angle_beta   90.00
_cell.angle_gamma   90.00
#
_symmetry.space_group_name_H-M   'P 1'
#
loop_
_entity.id
_entity.type
_entity.pdbx_description
1 polymer ?
#
loop_
_entity_poly.entity_id
_entity_poly.type
_entity_poly.pdbx_seq_one_letter_code
_entity_poly.pdbx_strand_id
1 'polypeptide(L)'
;FENPQIEISEVENPNLDAQIVAERIASTLERFGLQKFKGIGHKTLNDVMNSGAMGIEIVISGKIPSSRAKSWRFYRGYLKKSGDIALSDVRTAHATALIKTGSVGIKVSIMPGDIKLPDNIKISKEIITEEGEVKE
;
A
#
# COMPACT_ATOMS: atom_id res chain seq x y z
N PHE A 1 13.61 24.62 27.12
CA PHE A 1 12.34 23.95 26.82
C PHE A 1 11.72 23.50 28.14
N GLU A 2 10.98 24.38 28.81
CA GLU A 2 10.57 24.11 30.21
C GLU A 2 9.11 23.63 30.33
N ASN A 3 8.29 23.71 29.27
CA ASN A 3 6.97 23.09 29.18
C ASN A 3 6.48 22.96 27.72
N PRO A 4 6.89 21.93 26.97
CA PRO A 4 6.32 21.67 25.65
C PRO A 4 4.87 21.20 25.77
N GLN A 5 3.95 21.89 25.11
CA GLN A 5 2.57 21.43 24.95
C GLN A 5 2.49 20.58 23.67
N ILE A 6 2.05 19.33 23.81
CA ILE A 6 1.92 18.38 22.71
C ILE A 6 0.44 18.16 22.45
N GLU A 7 0.01 18.38 21.22
CA GLU A 7 -1.33 18.08 20.75
C GLU A 7 -1.32 16.78 19.95
N ILE A 8 -2.35 15.95 20.13
CA ILE A 8 -2.49 14.67 19.46
C ILE A 8 -3.51 14.85 18.34
N SER A 9 -3.09 14.61 17.10
CA SER A 9 -3.99 14.59 15.95
C SER A 9 -4.27 13.15 15.53
N GLU A 10 -5.53 12.86 15.25
CA GLU A 10 -5.93 11.56 14.73
C GLU A 10 -5.68 11.46 13.23
N VAL A 11 -5.40 10.25 12.77
CA VAL A 11 -5.23 9.96 11.34
C VAL A 11 -6.60 9.67 10.73
N GLU A 12 -6.97 10.42 9.69
CA GLU A 12 -8.29 10.31 9.04
C GLU A 12 -8.59 8.90 8.54
N ASN A 13 -7.64 8.27 7.83
CA ASN A 13 -7.81 6.96 7.22
C ASN A 13 -6.61 6.04 7.51
N PRO A 14 -6.66 5.24 8.60
CA PRO A 14 -5.56 4.36 8.99
C PRO A 14 -5.19 3.28 7.97
N ASN A 15 -6.11 2.94 7.06
CA ASN A 15 -5.88 1.91 6.03
C ASN A 15 -5.11 2.45 4.81
N LEU A 16 -5.01 3.76 4.63
CA LEU A 16 -4.22 4.39 3.56
C LEU A 16 -2.81 4.78 4.03
N ASP A 17 -2.51 4.60 5.31
CA ASP A 17 -1.19 4.79 5.88
C ASP A 17 -0.40 3.47 5.82
N ALA A 18 0.73 3.47 5.11
CA ALA A 18 1.53 2.28 4.94
C ALA A 18 2.16 1.77 6.25
N GLN A 19 2.52 2.68 7.17
CA GLN A 19 3.18 2.35 8.43
C GLN A 19 2.20 1.64 9.36
N ILE A 20 1.01 2.21 9.55
CA ILE A 20 -0.04 1.63 10.38
C ILE A 20 -0.45 0.24 9.85
N VAL A 21 -0.57 0.11 8.52
CA VAL A 21 -0.89 -1.19 7.89
C VAL A 21 0.23 -2.21 8.12
N ALA A 22 1.50 -1.81 7.97
CA ALA A 22 2.64 -2.70 8.21
C ALA A 22 2.69 -3.21 9.66
N GLU A 23 2.50 -2.32 10.64
CA GLU A 23 2.44 -2.67 12.06
C GLU A 23 1.22 -3.52 12.41
N ARG A 24 0.08 -3.29 11.76
CA ARG A 24 -1.11 -4.14 11.90
C ARG A 24 -0.84 -5.56 11.42
N ILE A 25 -0.16 -5.72 10.28
CA ILE A 25 0.23 -7.04 9.79
C ILE A 25 1.20 -7.70 10.77
N ALA A 26 2.18 -6.94 11.29
CA ALA A 26 3.17 -7.44 12.23
C ALA A 26 2.51 -7.96 13.52
N SER A 27 1.71 -7.13 14.19
CA SER A 27 0.98 -7.51 15.40
C SER A 27 0.04 -8.70 15.18
N THR A 28 -0.59 -8.81 14.00
CA THR A 28 -1.43 -9.95 13.65
C THR A 28 -0.61 -11.24 13.49
N LEU A 29 0.56 -11.17 12.86
CA LEU A 29 1.46 -12.31 12.71
C LEU A 29 2.03 -12.78 14.06
N GLU A 30 2.33 -11.86 14.96
CA GLU A 30 2.80 -12.17 16.32
C GLU A 30 1.72 -12.90 17.13
N ARG A 31 0.46 -12.46 17.03
CA ARG A 31 -0.67 -13.04 17.76
C ARG A 31 -1.12 -14.40 17.22
N PHE A 32 -1.31 -14.53 15.91
CA PHE A 32 -1.92 -15.72 15.29
C PHE A 32 -0.89 -16.71 14.71
N GLY A 33 0.39 -16.34 14.73
CA GLY A 33 1.46 -17.17 14.21
C GLY A 33 1.50 -17.28 12.69
N LEU A 34 2.47 -18.06 12.20
CA LEU A 34 2.82 -18.13 10.79
C LEU A 34 1.82 -18.86 9.90
N GLN A 35 0.90 -19.65 10.46
CA GLN A 35 0.04 -20.52 9.64
C GLN A 35 -0.96 -19.73 8.78
N LYS A 36 -1.38 -18.55 9.25
CA LYS A 36 -2.40 -17.73 8.58
C LYS A 36 -1.83 -16.56 7.76
N PHE A 37 -0.53 -16.53 7.49
CA PHE A 37 0.11 -15.40 6.80
C PHE A 37 -0.53 -15.07 5.44
N LYS A 38 -0.94 -16.09 4.66
CA LYS A 38 -1.66 -15.90 3.39
C LYS A 38 -3.01 -15.21 3.61
N GLY A 39 -3.78 -15.68 4.59
CA GLY A 39 -5.09 -15.10 4.92
C GLY A 39 -4.97 -13.66 5.39
N ILE A 40 -3.98 -13.36 6.23
CA ILE A 40 -3.69 -12.00 6.71
C ILE A 40 -3.31 -11.08 5.53
N GLY A 41 -2.44 -11.56 4.62
CA GLY A 41 -2.06 -10.80 3.42
C GLY A 41 -3.25 -10.49 2.52
N HIS A 42 -4.07 -11.49 2.17
CA HIS A 42 -5.24 -11.28 1.32
C HIS A 42 -6.33 -10.43 1.99
N LYS A 43 -6.56 -10.60 3.29
CA LYS A 43 -7.50 -9.75 4.04
C LYS A 43 -7.05 -8.28 4.00
N THR A 44 -5.79 -8.04 4.33
CA THR A 44 -5.23 -6.68 4.35
C THR A 44 -5.25 -6.03 2.97
N LEU A 45 -4.93 -6.77 1.90
CA LEU A 45 -5.08 -6.28 0.53
C LEU A 45 -6.51 -5.82 0.24
N ASN A 46 -7.51 -6.58 0.65
CA ASN A 46 -8.91 -6.24 0.42
C ASN A 46 -9.32 -5.00 1.22
N ASP A 47 -8.93 -4.93 2.50
CA ASP A 47 -9.26 -3.81 3.38
C ASP A 47 -8.68 -2.48 2.85
N VAL A 48 -7.45 -2.50 2.34
CA VAL A 48 -6.79 -1.29 1.78
C VAL A 48 -7.42 -0.88 0.44
N MET A 49 -7.68 -1.84 -0.47
CA MET A 49 -8.37 -1.53 -1.73
C MET A 49 -9.78 -0.98 -1.50
N ASN A 50 -10.52 -1.52 -0.53
CA ASN A 50 -11.85 -1.03 -0.16
C ASN A 50 -11.81 0.40 0.42
N SER A 51 -10.67 0.81 0.98
CA SER A 51 -10.45 2.16 1.52
C SER A 51 -10.08 3.18 0.43
N GLY A 52 -10.12 2.80 -0.86
CA GLY A 52 -9.90 3.72 -1.99
C GLY A 52 -8.46 3.79 -2.50
N ALA A 53 -7.59 2.84 -2.13
CA ALA A 53 -6.26 2.76 -2.73
C ALA A 53 -6.34 2.32 -4.20
N MET A 54 -5.51 2.91 -5.07
CA MET A 54 -5.39 2.50 -6.47
C MET A 54 -4.63 1.17 -6.59
N GLY A 55 -3.68 0.93 -5.70
CA GLY A 55 -2.98 -0.36 -5.61
C GLY A 55 -2.17 -0.53 -4.35
N ILE A 56 -1.82 -1.78 -4.07
CA ILE A 56 -1.06 -2.18 -2.90
C ILE A 56 -0.16 -3.38 -3.23
N GLU A 57 1.07 -3.34 -2.73
CA GLU A 57 2.01 -4.46 -2.68
C GLU A 57 2.42 -4.73 -1.24
N ILE A 58 2.29 -5.97 -0.80
CA ILE A 58 2.77 -6.44 0.50
C ILE A 58 3.80 -7.53 0.24
N VAL A 59 5.02 -7.34 0.76
CA VAL A 59 6.07 -8.35 0.72
C VAL A 59 6.37 -8.79 2.15
N ILE A 60 6.16 -10.07 2.42
CA ILE A 60 6.47 -10.69 3.70
C ILE A 60 7.67 -11.61 3.49
N SER A 61 8.79 -11.30 4.15
CA SER A 61 10.05 -12.03 4.03
C SER A 61 10.48 -12.59 5.38
N GLY A 62 10.97 -13.83 5.38
CA GLY A 62 11.44 -14.49 6.59
C GLY A 62 11.18 -15.99 6.58
N LYS A 63 11.28 -16.64 7.74
CA LYS A 63 11.05 -18.09 7.90
C LYS A 63 9.55 -18.41 7.87
N ILE A 64 8.93 -18.31 6.69
CA ILE A 64 7.48 -18.44 6.50
C ILE A 64 7.15 -19.45 5.39
N PRO A 65 6.40 -20.54 5.67
CA PRO A 65 6.17 -21.24 6.95
C PRO A 65 7.23 -22.32 7.22
N SER A 66 8.25 -22.42 6.36
CA SER A 66 9.30 -23.42 6.43
C SER A 66 10.47 -22.95 7.31
N SER A 67 11.37 -23.87 7.66
CA SER A 67 12.61 -23.58 8.36
C SER A 67 13.56 -22.66 7.57
N ARG A 68 13.43 -22.63 6.23
CA ARG A 68 14.20 -21.75 5.34
C ARG A 68 13.45 -20.45 5.04
N ALA A 69 14.19 -19.35 5.01
CA ALA A 69 13.65 -18.05 4.65
C ALA A 69 13.13 -18.02 3.20
N LYS A 70 11.93 -17.46 3.02
CA LYS A 70 11.28 -17.23 1.73
C LYS A 70 10.64 -15.84 1.73
N SER A 71 10.47 -15.28 0.54
CA SER A 71 9.75 -14.02 0.33
C SER A 71 8.44 -14.30 -0.39
N TRP A 72 7.34 -13.81 0.16
CA TRP A 72 6.01 -13.93 -0.40
C TRP A 72 5.52 -12.54 -0.77
N ARG A 73 5.14 -12.36 -2.04
CA ARG A 73 4.57 -11.12 -2.55
C ARG A 73 3.07 -11.29 -2.73
N PHE A 74 2.31 -10.35 -2.18
CA PHE A 74 0.88 -10.18 -2.38
C PHE A 74 0.67 -8.83 -3.05
N TYR A 75 -0.05 -8.81 -4.17
CA TYR A 75 -0.21 -7.60 -4.98
C TYR A 75 -1.66 -7.48 -5.46
N ARG A 76 -2.20 -6.26 -5.47
CA ARG A 76 -3.51 -5.94 -6.04
C ARG A 76 -3.55 -4.50 -6.56
N GLY A 77 -4.31 -4.27 -7.63
CA GLY A 77 -4.50 -2.93 -8.21
C GLY A 77 -3.34 -2.47 -9.10
N TYR A 78 -3.11 -1.16 -9.15
CA TYR A 78 -2.05 -0.53 -9.93
C TYR A 78 -1.03 0.18 -9.03
N LEU A 79 0.26 -0.14 -9.22
CA LEU A 79 1.36 0.43 -8.46
C LEU A 79 2.51 0.78 -9.42
N LYS A 80 2.89 2.05 -9.47
CA LYS A 80 4.07 2.48 -10.22
C LYS A 80 5.33 2.13 -9.42
N LYS A 81 6.30 1.49 -10.08
CA LYS A 81 7.60 1.08 -9.47
C LYS A 81 8.79 1.92 -9.92
N SER A 82 8.58 2.85 -10.84
CA SER A 82 9.63 3.66 -11.47
C SER A 82 9.16 5.10 -11.70
N GLY A 83 10.15 6.00 -11.82
CA GLY A 83 9.91 7.43 -11.97
C GLY A 83 9.69 8.15 -10.65
N ASP A 84 9.45 9.46 -10.74
CA ASP A 84 9.31 10.36 -9.58
C ASP A 84 8.11 10.00 -8.70
N ILE A 85 6.99 9.65 -9.33
CA ILE A 85 5.73 9.21 -8.68
C ILE A 85 5.95 8.03 -7.74
N ALA A 86 6.90 7.13 -8.08
CA ALA A 86 7.19 5.97 -7.23
C ALA A 86 7.95 6.35 -5.95
N LEU A 87 8.59 7.52 -5.92
CA LEU A 87 9.32 8.04 -4.77
C LEU A 87 8.48 9.04 -3.96
N SER A 88 7.72 9.92 -4.62
CA SER A 88 6.94 10.97 -3.97
C SER A 88 5.58 10.48 -3.49
N ASP A 89 4.85 9.74 -4.33
CA ASP A 89 3.42 9.53 -4.14
C ASP A 89 3.10 8.13 -3.59
N VAL A 90 3.97 7.16 -3.85
CA VAL A 90 3.84 5.81 -3.28
C VAL A 90 4.30 5.83 -1.83
N ARG A 91 3.35 5.57 -0.92
CA ARG A 91 3.63 5.45 0.51
C ARG A 91 4.22 4.08 0.78
N THR A 92 5.47 4.04 1.23
CA THR A 92 6.16 2.78 1.58
C THR A 92 6.51 2.73 3.05
N ALA A 93 6.39 1.55 3.65
CA ALA A 93 6.69 1.33 5.05
C ALA A 93 7.27 -0.06 5.28
N HIS A 94 8.01 -0.16 6.38
CA HIS A 94 8.66 -1.39 6.81
C HIS A 94 8.34 -1.64 8.28
N ALA A 95 7.94 -2.87 8.60
CA ALA A 95 7.75 -3.33 9.96
C ALA A 95 8.43 -4.69 10.15
N THR A 96 8.81 -4.98 11.40
CA THR A 96 9.38 -6.27 11.79
C THR A 96 8.43 -6.93 12.78
N ALA A 97 8.09 -8.19 12.54
CA ALA A 97 7.32 -9.01 13.47
C ALA A 97 8.25 -9.99 14.19
N LEU A 98 8.13 -10.05 15.52
CA LEU A 98 8.90 -10.92 16.40
C LEU A 98 8.12 -12.21 16.65
N ILE A 99 8.61 -13.32 16.12
CA ILE A 99 7.98 -14.63 16.26
C ILE A 99 8.91 -15.62 16.96
N LYS A 100 8.36 -16.73 17.46
CA LYS A 100 9.16 -17.74 18.19
C LYS A 100 10.33 -18.30 17.38
N THR A 101 10.22 -18.38 16.05
CA THR A 101 11.25 -18.95 15.18
C THR A 101 12.29 -17.93 14.68
N GLY A 102 12.11 -16.65 14.99
CA GLY A 102 12.99 -15.54 14.57
C GLY A 102 12.22 -14.24 14.30
N SER A 103 12.70 -13.45 13.33
CA SER A 103 12.02 -12.24 12.88
C SER A 103 11.49 -12.40 11.45
N VAL A 104 10.42 -11.68 11.16
CA VAL A 104 9.81 -11.57 9.84
C VAL A 104 9.79 -10.10 9.43
N GLY A 105 10.30 -9.81 8.24
CA GLY A 105 10.20 -8.48 7.62
C GLY A 105 8.91 -8.34 6.83
N ILE A 106 8.23 -7.21 7.00
CA ILE A 106 7.04 -6.84 6.26
C ILE A 106 7.32 -5.52 5.58
N LYS A 107 7.19 -5.50 4.26
CA LYS A 107 7.22 -4.28 3.45
C LYS A 107 5.83 -4.06 2.87
N VAL A 108 5.30 -2.86 3.03
CA VAL A 108 4.02 -2.45 2.47
C VAL A 108 4.27 -1.24 1.57
N SER A 109 3.75 -1.28 0.35
CA SER A 109 3.73 -0.17 -0.60
C SER A 109 2.29 0.09 -1.01
N ILE A 110 1.78 1.30 -0.78
CA ILE A 110 0.42 1.70 -1.11
C ILE A 110 0.48 2.85 -2.11
N MET A 111 -0.30 2.75 -3.19
CA MET A 111 -0.57 3.86 -4.10
C MET A 111 -1.96 4.44 -3.77
N PRO A 112 -2.03 5.63 -3.17
CA PRO A 112 -3.28 6.36 -2.95
C PRO A 112 -4.11 6.52 -4.23
N GLY A 113 -5.43 6.64 -4.09
CA GLY A 113 -6.35 6.83 -5.21
C GLY A 113 -6.34 8.24 -5.83
N ASP A 114 -5.85 9.24 -5.08
CA ASP A 114 -6.00 10.65 -5.44
C ASP A 114 -4.94 11.16 -6.44
N ILE A 115 -3.98 10.31 -6.80
CA ILE A 115 -2.80 10.71 -7.57
C ILE A 115 -3.14 10.79 -9.06
N LYS A 116 -2.86 11.94 -9.67
CA LYS A 116 -2.95 12.12 -11.11
C LYS A 116 -1.67 11.64 -11.76
N LEU A 117 -1.76 10.54 -12.50
CA LEU A 117 -0.65 10.07 -13.34
C LEU A 117 -0.45 11.03 -14.53
N PRO A 118 0.81 11.34 -14.90
CA PRO A 118 1.13 12.20 -16.04
C PRO A 118 0.68 11.58 -17.36
N ASP A 119 0.58 10.25 -17.40
CA ASP A 119 0.13 9.47 -18.56
C ASP A 119 -1.40 9.56 -18.75
N ASN A 120 -2.16 10.00 -17.73
CA ASN A 120 -3.62 10.01 -17.75
C ASN A 120 -4.19 11.35 -18.24
N ILE A 121 -4.15 11.57 -19.55
CA ILE A 121 -4.71 12.75 -20.21
C ILE A 121 -6.20 12.50 -20.49
N LYS A 122 -7.08 13.30 -19.89
CA LYS A 122 -8.52 13.29 -20.21
C LYS A 122 -8.77 14.23 -21.38
N ILE A 123 -8.98 13.67 -22.57
CA ILE A 123 -9.41 14.45 -23.74
C ILE A 123 -10.92 14.68 -23.65
N SER A 124 -11.35 15.94 -23.56
CA SER A 124 -12.77 16.29 -23.63
C SER A 124 -13.27 16.12 -25.07
N LYS A 125 -14.45 15.50 -25.23
CA LYS A 125 -15.06 15.19 -26.54
C LYS A 125 -15.48 16.43 -27.35
N GLU A 126 -15.46 17.62 -26.75
CA GLU A 126 -15.83 18.88 -27.41
C GLU A 126 -14.94 19.19 -28.62
N ILE A 127 -13.65 18.81 -28.56
CA ILE A 127 -12.67 19.12 -29.61
C ILE A 127 -12.92 18.32 -30.91
N ILE A 128 -13.60 17.16 -30.83
CA ILE A 128 -13.83 16.28 -32.00
C ILE A 128 -15.02 16.78 -32.85
N THR A 129 -15.89 17.63 -32.28
CA THR A 129 -17.10 18.09 -32.98
C THR A 129 -16.80 19.27 -33.92
N GLU A 130 -15.73 20.04 -33.68
CA GLU A 130 -15.35 21.19 -34.52
C GLU A 130 -14.67 20.79 -35.83
N GLU A 131 -14.06 19.60 -35.92
CA GLU A 131 -13.41 19.13 -37.16
C GLU A 131 -14.37 18.38 -38.13
N GLY A 132 -15.65 18.22 -37.77
CA GLY A 132 -16.64 17.45 -38.52
C GLY A 132 -17.60 18.25 -39.42
N GLU A 133 -17.62 19.59 -39.36
CA GLU A 133 -18.37 20.43 -40.30
C GLU A 133 -17.44 21.01 -41.39
N VAL A 134 -17.01 20.17 -42.33
CA VAL A 134 -16.69 20.65 -43.68
C VAL A 134 -17.98 20.58 -44.49
N LYS A 135 -18.68 21.72 -44.58
CA LYS A 135 -19.75 21.97 -45.55
C LYS A 135 -19.12 22.39 -46.89
N GLU A 136 -19.72 21.85 -47.95
CA GLU A 136 -19.51 22.08 -49.40
C GLU A 136 -18.23 21.53 -50.06
#